data_AF-A0A949UY90-F1
#
_entry.id   AF-A0A949UY90-F1
#
_cell.length_a   1.000
_cell.length_b   1.000
_cell.length_c   1.000
_cell.angle_alpha   90.00
_cell.angle_beta   90.00
_cell.angle_gamma   90.00
#
_symmetry.space_group_name_H-M   'P 1'
#
loop_
_entity.id
_entity.type
_entity.pdbx_description
1 polymer ?
#
loop_
_entity_poly.entity_id
_entity_poly.type
_entity_poly.pdbx_seq_one_letter_code
_entity_poly.pdbx_strand_id
1 'polypeptide(L)' 'TALDLLTEEMDVWVVTDACSSRTERNRDAAFDRLAGAGAELVTTEMVLFEWLRDCEHPHFRTILQSIK' A
#
# COMPACT_ATOMS: atom_id res chain seq x y z
N THR A 1 -3.64 -8.78 -12.17
CA THR A 1 -3.66 -8.56 -10.70
C THR A 1 -4.27 -7.19 -10.40
N ALA A 2 -3.51 -6.12 -10.15
CA ALA A 2 -4.07 -4.82 -9.74
C ALA A 2 -4.99 -4.18 -10.80
N LEU A 3 -4.55 -4.13 -12.07
CA LEU A 3 -5.37 -3.57 -13.16
C LEU A 3 -6.64 -4.38 -13.44
N ASP A 4 -6.56 -5.71 -13.28
CA ASP A 4 -7.74 -6.58 -13.47
C ASP A 4 -8.74 -6.37 -12.33
N LEU A 5 -8.27 -6.28 -11.08
CA LEU A 5 -9.12 -5.97 -9.91
C LEU A 5 -9.80 -4.59 -10.05
N LEU A 6 -9.08 -3.59 -10.54
CA LEU A 6 -9.66 -2.28 -10.86
C LEU A 6 -10.72 -2.37 -11.97
N THR A 7 -10.51 -3.24 -12.97
CA THR A 7 -11.49 -3.48 -14.04
C THR A 7 -12.74 -4.19 -13.51
N GLU A 8 -12.59 -4.99 -12.47
CA GLU A 8 -13.68 -5.60 -11.70
C GLU A 8 -14.32 -4.64 -10.68
N GLU A 9 -14.03 -3.33 -10.77
CA GLU A 9 -14.57 -2.27 -9.91
C GLU A 9 -14.27 -2.45 -8.41
N MET A 10 -13.18 -3.15 -8.09
CA MET A 10 -12.70 -3.24 -6.71
C MET A 10 -11.83 -2.04 -6.36
N ASP A 11 -11.88 -1.63 -5.09
CA ASP A 11 -10.92 -0.68 -4.54
C ASP A 11 -9.57 -1.37 -4.36
N VAL A 12 -8.51 -0.75 -4.89
CA VAL A 12 -7.16 -1.32 -4.88
C VAL A 12 -6.17 -0.34 -4.25
N TRP A 13 -5.54 -0.79 -3.17
CA TRP A 13 -4.40 -0.13 -2.54
C TRP A 13 -3.12 -0.93 -2.81
N VAL A 14 -2.06 -0.27 -3.26
CA VAL A 14 -0.76 -0.87 -3.53
C VAL A 14 0.24 -0.39 -2.50
N VAL A 15 0.80 -1.34 -1.75
CA VAL A 15 1.79 -1.10 -0.69
C VAL A 15 3.18 -0.96 -1.31
N THR A 16 3.61 0.28 -1.52
CA THR A 16 4.77 0.63 -2.36
C THR A 16 6.10 0.18 -1.80
N ASP A 17 6.30 0.24 -0.49
CA ASP A 17 7.51 -0.23 0.22
C ASP A 17 7.60 -1.76 0.34
N ALA A 18 6.50 -2.46 0.03
CA ALA A 18 6.45 -3.92 -0.11
C ALA A 18 6.50 -4.38 -1.58
N CYS A 19 6.63 -3.46 -2.54
CA CYS A 19 6.67 -3.74 -3.97
C CYS A 19 8.01 -3.31 -4.58
N SER A 20 8.53 -4.10 -5.51
CA SER A 20 9.81 -3.79 -6.17
C SER A 20 9.85 -4.28 -7.61
N SER A 21 10.88 -3.88 -8.34
CA SER A 21 11.21 -4.37 -9.67
C SER A 21 12.72 -4.46 -9.80
N ARG A 22 13.19 -5.16 -10.84
CA ARG A 22 14.63 -5.30 -11.11
C ARG A 22 15.35 -3.96 -11.34
N THR A 23 14.63 -2.93 -11.76
CA THR A 23 15.14 -1.56 -11.91
C THR A 23 14.17 -0.58 -11.27
N GLU A 24 14.71 0.47 -10.67
CA GLU A 24 13.91 1.53 -10.04
C GLU A 24 13.02 2.23 -11.06
N ARG A 25 13.56 2.55 -12.24
CA ARG A 25 12.80 3.16 -13.34
C ARG A 25 11.56 2.36 -13.74
N ASN A 26 11.65 1.02 -13.75
CA ASN A 26 10.48 0.20 -14.08
C ASN A 26 9.46 0.17 -12.94
N ARG A 27 9.92 0.15 -11.69
CA ARG A 27 9.05 0.23 -10.50
C ARG A 27 8.27 1.55 -10.51
N ASP A 28 8.97 2.66 -10.68
CA ASP A 28 8.37 4.00 -10.59
C ASP A 28 7.37 4.21 -11.74
N ALA A 29 7.71 3.81 -12.96
CA ALA A 29 6.78 3.84 -14.08
C ALA A 29 5.54 2.95 -13.88
N ALA A 30 5.69 1.82 -13.18
CA ALA A 30 4.56 0.95 -12.83
C ALA A 30 3.65 1.58 -11.79
N PHE A 31 4.22 2.23 -10.77
CA PHE A 31 3.46 2.98 -9.77
C PHE A 31 2.70 4.15 -10.40
N ASP A 32 3.34 4.95 -11.25
CA ASP A 32 2.67 6.04 -11.99
C ASP A 32 1.48 5.52 -12.81
N ARG A 33 1.67 4.38 -13.49
CA ARG A 33 0.61 3.75 -14.27
C ARG A 33 -0.54 3.25 -13.40
N LEU A 34 -0.25 2.63 -12.25
CA LEU A 34 -1.26 2.12 -11.33
C LEU A 34 -2.06 3.27 -10.69
N ALA A 35 -1.38 4.33 -10.26
CA ALA A 35 -2.02 5.54 -9.76
C ALA A 35 -2.92 6.19 -10.83
N GLY A 36 -2.40 6.34 -12.06
CA GLY A 36 -3.17 6.85 -13.19
C GLY A 36 -4.38 5.99 -13.59
N ALA A 37 -4.38 4.70 -13.23
CA ALA A 37 -5.50 3.79 -13.44
C ALA A 37 -6.50 3.77 -12.27
N GLY A 38 -6.22 4.47 -11.17
CA GLY A 38 -7.11 4.58 -10.00
C GLY A 38 -6.73 3.72 -8.80
N ALA A 39 -5.59 3.03 -8.81
CA ALA A 39 -5.08 2.39 -7.59
C ALA A 39 -4.49 3.44 -6.64
N GLU A 40 -4.76 3.32 -5.36
CA GLU A 40 -4.17 4.19 -4.35
C GLU A 40 -2.81 3.64 -3.91
N LEU A 41 -1.80 4.50 -3.84
CA LEU A 41 -0.45 4.11 -3.45
C LEU A 41 -0.22 4.46 -1.98
N VAL A 42 0.04 3.43 -1.17
CA VAL A 42 0.23 3.55 0.28
C VAL A 42 1.55 2.93 0.71
N THR A 43 1.94 3.13 1.96
CA THR A 43 3.05 2.43 2.60
C THR A 43 2.55 1.39 3.58
N THR A 44 3.43 0.48 4.01
CA THR A 44 3.11 -0.53 5.01
C THR A 44 2.68 0.14 6.33
N GLU A 45 3.33 1.23 6.73
CA GLU A 45 2.97 2.02 7.91
C GLU A 45 1.56 2.60 7.83
N MET A 46 1.19 3.18 6.68
CA MET A 46 -0.16 3.75 6.46
C MET A 46 -1.23 2.67 6.64
N VAL A 47 -1.09 1.52 5.96
CA VAL A 47 -2.06 0.41 6.06
C VAL A 47 -2.21 -0.07 7.51
N LEU A 48 -1.09 -0.24 8.21
CA LEU A 48 -1.10 -0.71 9.59
C LEU A 48 -1.83 0.26 10.53
N PHE A 49 -1.59 1.57 10.39
CA PHE A 49 -2.27 2.55 11.23
C PHE A 49 -3.73 2.77 10.85
N GLU A 50 -4.09 2.71 9.57
CA GLU A 50 -5.48 2.75 9.13
C GLU A 50 -6.29 1.59 9.73
N TRP A 51 -5.73 0.38 9.76
CA TRP A 51 -6.39 -0.78 10.37
C TRP A 51 -6.55 -0.68 11.89
N LEU A 52 -5.57 -0.08 12.56
CA LEU A 52 -5.64 0.15 14.02
C LEU A 52 -6.65 1.24 14.39
N ARG A 53 -6.92 2.19 13.48
CA ARG A 53 -7.83 3.35 13.60
C ARG A 53 -7.41 4.40 14.64
N ASP A 54 -6.94 3.98 15.80
CA ASP A 54 -6.48 4.86 16.87
C ASP A 54 -5.33 4.24 17.70
N CYS A 55 -4.78 5.04 18.61
CA CYS A 55 -3.67 4.65 19.48
C CYS A 55 -4.09 3.91 20.76
N GLU A 56 -5.40 3.82 21.03
CA GLU A 56 -5.96 3.06 22.15
C GLU A 56 -6.14 1.58 21.79
N HIS A 57 -6.07 1.23 20.49
CA HIS A 57 -6.16 -0.14 20.03
C HIS A 57 -5.21 -1.08 20.79
N PRO A 58 -5.66 -2.25 21.29
CA PRO A 58 -4.86 -3.14 22.14
C PRO A 58 -3.51 -3.56 21.53
N HIS A 59 -3.43 -3.59 20.20
CA HIS A 59 -2.22 -3.96 19.46
C HIS A 59 -1.36 -2.77 19.01
N PHE A 60 -1.74 -1.53 19.31
CA PHE A 60 -1.03 -0.34 18.81
C PHE A 60 0.46 -0.35 19.17
N ARG A 61 0.80 -0.61 20.44
CA ARG A 61 2.21 -0.64 20.88
C ARG A 61 3.02 -1.74 20.21
N THR A 62 2.41 -2.91 19.99
CA THR A 62 3.06 -4.04 19.33
C THR A 62 3.38 -3.74 17.87
N ILE A 63 2.41 -3.17 17.15
CA ILE A 63 2.60 -2.79 15.75
C ILE A 63 3.60 -1.64 15.63
N LEU A 64 3.49 -0.61 16.48
CA LEU A 64 4.44 0.51 16.51
C LEU A 64 5.89 0.06 16.74
N GLN A 65 6.11 -1.02 17.50
CA GLN A 65 7.45 -1.58 17.70
C GLN A 65 7.98 -2.35 16.49
N SER A 66 7.10 -2.84 15.61
CA SER A 66 7.46 -3.66 14.45
C SER A 66 7.83 -2.83 13.22
N ILE A 67 7.49 -1.54 13.24
CA ILE A 67 7.74 -0.59 12.13
C ILE A 67 8.72 0.55 12.50
N LYS A 68 9.26 0.53 13.72
CA LYS A 68 10.39 1.38 14.14
C LYS A 68 11.71 0.76 13.73
#